data_AF-A0A090RRH3-F1
#
_entry.id   AF-A0A090RRH3-F1
#
_cell.length_a   1.000
_cell.length_b   1.000
_cell.length_c   1.000
_cell.angle_alpha   90.00
_cell.angle_beta   90.00
_cell.angle_gamma   90.00
#
_symmetry.space_group_name_H-M   'P 1'
#
loop_
_entity.id
_entity.type
_entity.pdbx_description
1 polymer ?
#
loop_
_entity_poly.entity_id
_entity_poly.type
_entity_poly.pdbx_seq_one_letter_code
_entity_poly.pdbx_strand_id
1 'polypeptide(L)'
;MARRSRRKQPEIDALIDSFGKTGDAVKQQEIISELQEFTAQNLPFIPLFSNATWFQYNTNKIVGWPSEENPYVQPVFYDGGKRVLILNNLHLK
;
A
#
# COMPACT_ATOMS: atom_id res chain seq x y z
N MET A 1 -5.15 -8.98 11.35
CA MET A 1 -6.30 -8.65 10.48
C MET A 1 -7.14 -9.91 10.31
N ALA A 2 -8.43 -9.82 10.61
CA ALA A 2 -9.28 -10.98 10.90
C ALA A 2 -9.45 -11.92 9.70
N ARG A 3 -8.98 -13.16 9.83
CA ARG A 3 -9.37 -14.28 8.97
C ARG A 3 -10.74 -14.79 9.42
N ARG A 4 -11.79 -13.99 9.23
CA ARG A 4 -13.15 -14.36 9.64
C ARG A 4 -13.90 -14.90 8.42
N SER A 5 -14.10 -16.22 8.40
CA SER A 5 -14.74 -17.02 7.34
C SER A 5 -13.99 -17.03 6.01
N ARG A 6 -13.21 -18.10 5.73
CA ARG A 6 -12.73 -18.38 4.36
C ARG A 6 -13.12 -19.79 3.98
N ARG A 7 -14.03 -19.92 3.01
CA ARG A 7 -14.00 -21.08 2.09
C ARG A 7 -12.57 -21.14 1.54
N LYS A 8 -11.89 -22.26 1.71
CA LYS A 8 -10.57 -22.46 1.10
C LYS A 8 -10.77 -22.55 -0.40
N GLN A 9 -10.09 -21.72 -1.17
CA GLN A 9 -10.05 -21.76 -2.63
C GLN A 9 -8.59 -21.98 -3.04
N PRO A 10 -8.14 -23.25 -3.08
CA PRO A 10 -6.73 -23.58 -3.30
C PRO A 10 -6.16 -23.00 -4.59
N GLU A 11 -7.00 -22.84 -5.62
CA GLU A 11 -6.63 -22.26 -6.91
C GLU A 11 -6.28 -20.78 -6.78
N ILE A 12 -7.07 -19.99 -6.04
CA ILE A 12 -6.80 -18.57 -5.80
C ILE A 12 -5.57 -18.39 -4.91
N ASP A 13 -5.40 -19.23 -3.88
CA ASP A 13 -4.20 -19.23 -3.05
C ASP A 13 -2.95 -19.53 -3.90
N ALA A 14 -3.02 -20.51 -4.81
CA ALA A 14 -1.92 -20.86 -5.72
C ALA A 14 -1.60 -19.74 -6.72
N LEU A 15 -2.63 -19.01 -7.19
CA LEU A 15 -2.48 -17.87 -8.10
C LEU A 15 -1.84 -16.66 -7.41
N ILE A 16 -2.20 -16.38 -6.16
CA ILE A 16 -1.53 -15.35 -5.33
C ILE A 16 -0.07 -15.72 -5.10
N ASP A 17 0.21 -17.00 -4.80
CA ASP A 17 1.58 -17.48 -4.59
C ASP A 17 2.44 -17.42 -5.87
N SER A 18 1.83 -17.61 -7.05
CA SER A 18 2.57 -17.58 -8.32
C SER A 18 2.99 -16.16 -8.70
N PHE A 19 2.18 -15.15 -8.37
CA PHE A 19 2.50 -13.73 -8.59
C PHE A 19 3.87 -13.35 -8.00
N GLY A 20 4.11 -13.70 -6.74
CA GLY A 20 5.35 -13.38 -6.04
C GLY A 20 6.58 -14.18 -6.50
N LYS A 21 6.39 -15.20 -7.34
CA LYS A 21 7.47 -16.08 -7.85
C LYS A 21 7.92 -15.75 -9.28
N THR A 22 7.21 -14.85 -9.97
CA THR A 22 7.58 -14.40 -11.31
C THR A 22 8.09 -12.95 -11.29
N GLY A 23 9.16 -12.68 -12.05
CA GLY A 23 9.63 -11.32 -12.35
C GLY A 23 9.17 -10.80 -13.72
N ASP A 24 8.41 -11.60 -14.48
CA ASP A 24 7.87 -11.23 -15.78
C ASP A 24 6.60 -10.38 -15.60
N ALA A 25 6.65 -9.13 -16.06
CA ALA A 25 5.57 -8.16 -15.92
C ALA A 25 4.29 -8.58 -16.68
N VAL A 26 4.42 -9.25 -17.83
CA VAL A 26 3.26 -9.70 -18.61
C VAL A 26 2.52 -10.79 -17.83
N LYS A 27 3.26 -11.76 -17.27
CA LYS A 27 2.68 -12.82 -16.43
C LYS A 27 2.08 -12.27 -15.14
N GLN A 28 2.73 -11.28 -14.51
CA GLN A 28 2.17 -10.60 -13.34
C GLN A 28 0.83 -9.93 -13.66
N GLN A 29 0.72 -9.29 -14.83
CA GLN A 29 -0.52 -8.66 -15.28
C GLN A 29 -1.62 -9.68 -15.55
N GLU A 30 -1.31 -10.80 -16.20
CA GLU A 30 -2.26 -11.91 -16.42
C GLU A 30 -2.81 -12.43 -15.10
N ILE A 31 -1.93 -12.71 -14.13
CA ILE A 31 -2.29 -13.19 -12.79
C ILE A 31 -3.19 -12.17 -12.06
N ILE A 32 -2.83 -10.88 -12.07
CA ILE A 32 -3.65 -9.83 -11.44
C ILE A 32 -5.03 -9.75 -12.11
N SER A 33 -5.11 -9.91 -13.43
CA SER A 33 -6.37 -9.81 -14.17
C SER A 33 -7.35 -10.92 -13.76
N GLU A 34 -6.85 -12.16 -13.62
CA GLU A 34 -7.65 -13.30 -13.15
C GLU A 34 -8.10 -13.11 -11.67
N LEU A 35 -7.22 -12.61 -10.80
CA LEU A 35 -7.58 -12.29 -9.41
C LEU A 35 -8.64 -11.18 -9.33
N GLN A 36 -8.59 -10.19 -10.22
CA GLN A 36 -9.57 -9.12 -10.31
C GLN A 36 -10.93 -9.64 -10.79
N GLU A 37 -10.96 -10.49 -11.83
CA GLU A 37 -12.19 -11.13 -12.31
C GLU A 37 -12.84 -11.97 -11.20
N PHE A 38 -12.06 -12.80 -10.52
CA PHE A 38 -12.53 -13.58 -9.38
C PHE A 38 -13.14 -12.68 -8.29
N THR A 39 -12.46 -11.58 -7.95
CA THR A 39 -12.94 -10.61 -6.94
C THR A 39 -14.25 -9.96 -7.37
N ALA A 40 -14.37 -9.58 -8.65
CA ALA A 40 -15.58 -8.97 -9.21
C ALA A 40 -16.77 -9.94 -9.20
N GLN A 41 -16.54 -11.22 -9.49
CA GLN A 41 -17.59 -12.25 -9.50
C GLN A 41 -18.05 -12.64 -8.08
N ASN A 42 -17.14 -12.67 -7.10
CA ASN A 42 -17.42 -13.18 -5.76
C ASN A 42 -17.70 -12.08 -4.73
N LEU A 43 -17.42 -10.83 -5.06
CA LEU A 43 -17.61 -9.63 -4.24
C LEU A 43 -17.23 -9.83 -2.75
N PRO A 44 -16.04 -10.38 -2.43
CA PRO A 44 -15.64 -10.61 -1.04
C PRO A 44 -15.49 -9.29 -0.26
N PHE A 45 -15.26 -8.19 -0.97
CA PHE A 45 -15.37 -6.81 -0.51
C PHE A 45 -15.81 -5.94 -1.69
N ILE A 46 -16.49 -4.83 -1.41
CA ILE A 46 -16.92 -3.86 -2.42
C ILE A 46 -16.07 -2.60 -2.25
N PRO A 47 -15.18 -2.27 -3.21
CA PRO A 47 -14.38 -1.05 -3.15
C PRO A 47 -15.29 0.17 -3.29
N LEU A 48 -15.13 1.16 -2.40
CA LEU A 48 -15.87 2.43 -2.47
C LEU A 48 -14.97 3.57 -2.93
N PHE A 49 -13.82 3.73 -2.30
CA PHE A 49 -12.80 4.72 -2.64
C PHE A 49 -11.45 4.31 -2.07
N SER A 50 -10.37 4.88 -2.63
CA SER A 50 -9.02 4.78 -2.06
C SER A 50 -8.83 5.86 -1.00
N ASN A 51 -8.75 5.48 0.27
CA ASN A 51 -8.54 6.45 1.35
C ASN A 51 -7.16 7.13 1.22
N ALA A 52 -7.10 8.41 1.55
CA ALA A 52 -5.87 9.20 1.46
C ALA A 52 -4.87 8.81 2.56
N THR A 53 -3.58 9.06 2.31
CA THR A 53 -2.58 9.12 3.38
C THR A 53 -2.72 10.47 4.08
N TRP A 54 -3.27 10.46 5.29
CA TRP A 54 -3.48 11.68 6.08
C TRP A 54 -2.17 12.15 6.70
N PHE A 55 -1.74 13.35 6.30
CA PHE A 55 -0.51 13.97 6.79
C PHE A 55 -0.66 15.49 6.80
N GLN A 56 -0.43 16.10 7.97
CA GLN A 56 -0.49 17.54 8.17
C GLN A 56 0.72 17.98 8.97
N TYR A 57 1.28 19.13 8.63
CA TYR A 57 2.45 19.70 9.30
C TYR A 57 2.39 21.22 9.31
N ASN A 58 3.24 21.83 10.14
CA ASN A 58 3.33 23.28 10.31
C ASN A 58 4.76 23.75 10.03
N THR A 59 4.91 24.79 9.20
CA THR A 59 6.19 25.34 8.76
C THR A 59 6.60 26.64 9.46
N ASN A 60 5.86 27.08 10.48
CA ASN A 60 6.14 28.31 11.24
C ASN A 60 7.50 28.26 11.94
N LYS A 61 7.95 27.07 12.37
CA LYS A 61 9.22 26.88 13.09
C LYS A 61 10.07 25.74 12.57
N ILE A 62 9.47 24.72 11.98
CA ILE A 62 10.15 23.47 11.59
C ILE A 62 10.03 23.31 10.08
N VAL A 63 11.14 23.02 9.44
CA VAL A 63 11.25 22.72 8.00
C VAL A 63 11.83 21.32 7.81
N GLY A 64 11.93 20.87 6.55
CA GLY A 64 12.41 19.54 6.20
C GLY A 64 11.32 18.46 6.14
N TRP A 65 10.04 18.85 6.17
CA TRP A 65 8.92 17.93 5.98
C TRP A 65 8.92 17.33 4.55
N PRO A 66 8.48 16.07 4.37
CA PRO A 66 8.27 15.52 3.04
C PRO A 66 7.09 16.22 2.36
N SER A 67 7.27 16.61 1.11
CA SER A 67 6.25 17.25 0.28
C SER A 67 6.28 16.67 -1.13
N GLU A 68 5.41 17.18 -2.02
CA GLU A 68 5.44 16.81 -3.43
C GLU A 68 6.76 17.22 -4.10
N GLU A 69 7.32 18.38 -3.71
CA GLU A 69 8.58 18.92 -4.22
C GLU A 69 9.81 18.23 -3.60
N ASN A 70 9.68 17.65 -2.40
CA ASN A 70 10.73 16.89 -1.75
C ASN A 70 10.20 15.54 -1.19
N PRO A 71 9.91 14.56 -2.08
CA PRO A 71 9.21 13.32 -1.72
C PRO A 71 10.17 12.23 -1.21
N TYR A 72 11.06 12.55 -0.26
CA TYR A 72 12.08 11.61 0.22
C TYR A 72 11.53 10.41 1.01
N VAL A 73 10.27 10.47 1.46
CA VAL A 73 9.57 9.36 2.12
C VAL A 73 8.06 9.51 1.99
N GLN A 74 7.33 8.40 1.84
CA GLN A 74 5.87 8.44 1.97
C GLN A 74 5.51 8.82 3.42
N PRO A 75 4.66 9.83 3.66
CA PRO A 75 4.50 10.45 4.98
C PRO A 75 3.57 9.68 5.92
N VAL A 76 3.73 8.37 5.97
CA VAL A 76 3.02 7.47 6.89
C VAL A 76 3.76 7.51 8.24
N PHE A 77 3.53 8.57 9.02
CA PHE A 77 4.25 8.83 10.27
C PHE A 77 4.00 7.79 11.38
N TYR A 78 2.95 6.96 11.26
CA TYR A 78 2.66 5.88 12.19
C TYR A 78 3.43 4.59 11.87
N ASP A 79 4.09 4.51 10.71
CA ASP A 79 5.07 3.45 10.41
C ASP A 79 6.41 3.80 11.05
N GLY A 80 7.00 2.83 11.78
CA GLY A 80 8.21 3.07 12.56
C GLY A 80 9.42 3.50 11.73
N GLY A 81 9.64 2.86 10.57
CA GLY A 81 10.79 3.16 9.70
C GLY A 81 10.64 4.52 9.02
N LYS A 82 9.45 4.79 8.47
CA LYS A 82 9.16 6.08 7.82
C LYS A 82 9.22 7.24 8.81
N ARG A 83 8.73 7.05 10.03
CA ARG A 83 8.79 8.08 11.09
C ARG A 83 10.22 8.51 11.40
N VAL A 84 11.17 7.57 11.51
CA VAL A 84 12.58 7.90 11.78
C VAL A 84 13.16 8.74 10.65
N LEU A 85 12.89 8.36 9.39
CA LEU A 85 13.32 9.15 8.23
C LEU A 85 12.74 10.56 8.25
N ILE A 86 11.47 10.73 8.61
CA ILE A 86 10.86 12.05 8.73
C ILE A 86 11.61 12.87 9.78
N LEU A 87 11.71 12.37 11.02
CA LEU A 87 12.30 13.09 12.15
C LEU A 87 13.77 13.48 11.90
N ASN A 88 14.55 12.62 11.25
CA ASN A 88 15.96 12.89 10.94
C ASN A 88 16.15 14.06 9.95
N ASN A 89 15.13 14.38 9.15
CA ASN A 89 15.17 15.49 8.21
C ASN A 89 14.60 16.80 8.78
N LEU A 90 13.88 16.74 9.91
CA LEU A 90 13.28 17.91 10.52
C LEU A 90 14.33 18.75 11.26
N HIS A 91 14.25 20.06 11.07
CA HIS A 91 15.11 21.02 11.76
C HIS A 91 14.41 22.37 11.90
N LEU A 92 14.91 23.21 12.83
CA LEU A 92 14.41 24.57 12.98
C LEU A 92 14.74 25.39 11.73
N LYS A 93 13.82 26.26 11.34
CA LYS A 93 13.99 27.23 10.25
C LYS A 93 15.10 28.23 10.56
#